data_AF-A0A1S2LHX1-F1
#
_entry.id   AF-A0A1S2LHX1-F1
#
_cell.length_a   1.000
_cell.length_b   1.000
_cell.length_c   1.000
_cell.angle_alpha   90.00
_cell.angle_beta   90.00
_cell.angle_gamma   90.00
#
_symmetry.space_group_name_H-M   'P 1'
#
loop_
_entity.id
_entity.type
_entity.pdbx_description
1 polymer ?
#
loop_
_entity_poly.entity_id
_entity_poly.type
_entity_poly.pdbx_seq_one_letter_code
_entity_poly.pdbx_strand_id
1 'polypeptide(L)'
;MKKLYFSCIVAFCLCLSLGSVTHAHMDCDGINSDVELSDAQKQELQAITEVILANKTEMIKLYVDFGVLTEEKGEKMLKKMEKHHLKLKENGYVPKWEKYCKDKDKAKYREWR
;
A
#
# COMPACT_ATOMS: atom_id res chain seq x y z
N MET A 1 32.08 38.46 6.03
CA MET A 1 31.34 37.39 6.76
C MET A 1 29.81 37.48 6.58
N LYS A 2 29.16 38.63 6.84
CA LYS A 2 27.68 38.76 6.79
C LYS A 2 27.04 38.51 5.41
N LYS A 3 27.73 38.91 4.32
CA LYS A 3 27.27 38.70 2.93
C LYS A 3 27.35 37.24 2.47
N LEU A 4 28.34 36.49 2.98
CA LEU A 4 28.49 35.04 2.76
C LEU A 4 27.42 34.25 3.53
N TYR A 5 27.08 34.68 4.75
CA TYR A 5 26.00 34.09 5.54
C TYR A 5 24.62 34.24 4.86
N PHE A 6 24.36 35.39 4.27
CA PHE A 6 23.11 35.64 3.52
C PHE A 6 23.00 34.73 2.29
N SER A 7 24.11 34.48 1.59
CA SER A 7 24.14 33.58 0.43
C SER A 7 23.88 32.12 0.80
N CYS A 8 24.42 31.64 1.93
CA CYS A 8 24.16 30.28 2.41
C CYS A 8 22.70 30.06 2.85
N ILE A 9 22.06 31.08 3.44
CA ILE A 9 20.65 30.99 3.85
C ILE A 9 19.73 30.94 2.62
N VAL A 10 20.00 31.74 1.58
CA VAL A 10 19.23 31.72 0.33
C VAL A 10 19.38 30.39 -0.40
N ALA A 11 20.60 29.82 -0.43
CA ALA A 11 20.84 28.50 -1.02
C ALA A 11 20.14 27.37 -0.23
N PHE A 12 20.11 27.46 1.10
CA PHE A 12 19.44 26.48 1.97
C PHE A 12 17.91 26.52 1.82
N CYS A 13 17.33 27.72 1.67
CA CYS A 13 15.89 27.87 1.42
C CYS A 13 15.46 27.33 0.04
N LEU A 14 16.34 27.37 -0.98
CA LEU A 14 16.03 26.85 -2.31
C LEU A 14 15.98 25.30 -2.38
N CYS A 15 16.64 24.61 -1.44
CA CYS A 15 16.64 23.14 -1.41
C CYS A 15 15.41 22.52 -0.73
N LEU A 16 14.66 23.31 0.06
CA LEU A 16 13.47 22.84 0.79
C LEU A 16 12.20 22.76 -0.07
N SER A 17 12.21 23.28 -1.30
CA SER A 17 11.02 23.33 -2.17
C SER A 17 10.80 22.10 -3.06
N LEU A 18 11.75 21.13 -3.10
CA LEU A 18 11.63 19.92 -3.93
C LEU A 18 10.95 18.73 -3.22
N GLY A 19 10.55 18.89 -1.97
CA GLY A 19 9.95 17.83 -1.14
C GLY A 19 8.42 17.74 -1.24
N SER A 20 7.83 17.74 -2.43
CA SER A 20 6.40 17.41 -2.56
C SER A 20 6.21 15.90 -2.42
N VAL A 21 5.96 15.44 -1.19
CA VAL A 21 5.48 14.08 -0.91
C VAL A 21 4.07 13.94 -1.47
N THR A 22 3.94 13.36 -2.66
CA THR A 22 2.63 12.96 -3.19
C THR A 22 2.08 11.84 -2.31
N HIS A 23 1.06 12.16 -1.52
CA HIS A 23 0.31 11.15 -0.79
C HIS A 23 -0.62 10.45 -1.77
N ALA A 24 -0.42 9.16 -2.01
CA ALA A 24 -1.36 8.35 -2.78
C ALA A 24 -2.70 8.31 -2.04
N HIS A 25 -3.67 9.07 -2.53
CA HIS A 25 -5.03 9.11 -1.98
C HIS A 25 -5.87 8.07 -2.71
N MET A 26 -6.30 7.02 -2.00
CA MET A 26 -7.20 6.02 -2.57
C MET A 26 -8.61 6.61 -2.61
N ASP A 27 -9.15 6.82 -3.81
CA ASP A 27 -10.54 7.24 -3.99
C ASP A 27 -11.47 6.02 -3.89
N CYS A 28 -12.64 6.22 -3.30
CA CYS A 28 -13.62 5.17 -3.05
C CYS A 28 -14.72 5.10 -4.13
N ASP A 29 -14.72 6.06 -5.06
CA ASP A 29 -15.61 6.05 -6.20
C ASP A 29 -15.32 4.84 -7.12
N GLY A 30 -16.37 4.10 -7.47
CA GLY A 30 -16.30 2.96 -8.39
C GLY A 30 -16.07 1.58 -7.75
N ILE A 31 -16.02 1.48 -6.41
CA ILE A 31 -15.91 0.20 -5.71
C ILE A 31 -17.31 -0.40 -5.49
N ASN A 32 -17.58 -1.55 -6.10
CA ASN A 32 -18.79 -2.34 -5.82
C ASN A 32 -18.42 -3.62 -5.04
N SER A 33 -18.74 -3.66 -3.76
CA SER A 33 -18.47 -4.80 -2.86
C SER A 33 -19.57 -5.86 -2.85
N ASP A 34 -20.71 -5.60 -3.47
CA ASP A 34 -21.90 -6.46 -3.42
C ASP A 34 -21.97 -7.44 -4.60
N VAL A 35 -20.85 -7.63 -5.30
CA VAL A 35 -20.75 -8.53 -6.45
C VAL A 35 -20.50 -9.96 -5.97
N GLU A 36 -21.33 -10.89 -6.41
CA GLU A 36 -21.10 -12.32 -6.25
C GLU A 36 -20.40 -12.87 -7.51
N LEU A 37 -19.19 -13.40 -7.33
CA LEU A 37 -18.44 -14.03 -8.41
C LEU A 37 -18.88 -15.48 -8.63
N SER A 38 -18.90 -15.91 -9.89
CA SER A 38 -19.09 -17.31 -10.25
C SER A 38 -17.88 -18.16 -9.85
N ASP A 39 -18.06 -19.47 -9.78
CA ASP A 39 -16.97 -20.38 -9.40
C ASP A 39 -15.80 -20.36 -10.41
N ALA A 40 -16.11 -20.22 -11.70
CA ALA A 40 -15.08 -20.07 -12.74
C ALA A 40 -14.28 -18.77 -12.57
N GLN A 41 -14.95 -17.66 -12.24
CA GLN A 41 -14.28 -16.38 -11.98
C GLN A 41 -13.40 -16.44 -10.72
N LYS A 42 -13.87 -17.10 -9.66
CA LYS A 42 -13.08 -17.33 -8.45
C LYS A 42 -11.84 -18.17 -8.72
N GLN A 43 -11.96 -19.22 -9.54
CA GLN A 43 -10.83 -20.05 -9.93
C GLN A 43 -9.78 -19.28 -10.74
N GLU A 44 -10.21 -18.43 -11.67
CA GLU A 44 -9.31 -17.57 -12.44
C GLU A 44 -8.53 -16.61 -11.52
N LEU A 45 -9.24 -15.93 -10.61
CA LEU A 45 -8.61 -15.04 -9.63
C LEU A 45 -7.71 -15.79 -8.65
N GLN A 46 -8.07 -17.01 -8.25
CA GLN A 46 -7.24 -17.85 -7.42
C GLN A 46 -5.91 -18.16 -8.10
N ALA A 47 -5.93 -18.62 -9.35
CA ALA A 47 -4.73 -18.96 -10.10
C ALA A 47 -3.79 -17.76 -10.23
N ILE A 48 -4.33 -16.57 -10.55
CA ILE A 48 -3.55 -15.34 -10.62
C ILE A 48 -2.97 -14.97 -9.25
N THR A 49 -3.77 -15.09 -8.19
CA THR A 49 -3.35 -14.76 -6.82
C THR A 49 -2.20 -15.66 -6.36
N GLU A 50 -2.26 -16.96 -6.66
CA GLU A 50 -1.20 -17.91 -6.31
C GLU A 50 0.13 -17.57 -6.99
N VAL A 51 0.11 -17.22 -8.27
CA VAL A 51 1.32 -16.76 -8.99
C VAL A 51 1.88 -15.48 -8.38
N ILE A 52 1.03 -14.50 -8.07
CA ILE A 52 1.45 -13.25 -7.44
C ILE A 52 2.10 -13.51 -6.07
N LEU A 53 1.55 -14.45 -5.28
CA LEU A 53 2.10 -14.79 -3.96
C LEU A 53 3.46 -15.48 -4.06
N ALA A 54 3.62 -16.40 -5.00
CA ALA A 54 4.90 -17.04 -5.26
C ALA A 54 5.96 -15.99 -5.63
N ASN A 55 5.64 -15.13 -6.61
CA ASN A 55 6.56 -14.09 -7.08
C ASN A 55 6.91 -13.08 -5.98
N LYS A 56 5.92 -12.65 -5.17
CA LYS A 56 6.18 -11.74 -4.04
C LYS A 56 7.03 -12.39 -2.95
N THR A 57 6.81 -13.68 -2.69
CA THR A 57 7.61 -14.44 -1.71
C THR A 57 9.06 -14.49 -2.14
N GLU A 58 9.31 -14.83 -3.41
CA GLU A 58 10.65 -14.86 -3.98
C GLU A 58 11.31 -13.47 -3.93
N MET A 59 10.60 -12.42 -4.34
CA MET A 59 11.10 -11.05 -4.28
C MET A 59 11.49 -10.64 -2.85
N ILE A 60 10.68 -10.99 -1.83
CA ILE A 60 11.01 -10.67 -0.43
C ILE A 60 12.28 -11.40 0.02
N LYS A 61 12.44 -12.68 -0.37
CA LYS A 61 13.66 -13.44 -0.07
C LYS A 61 14.89 -12.80 -0.70
N LEU A 62 14.81 -12.42 -1.99
CA LEU A 62 15.89 -11.72 -2.67
C LEU A 62 16.25 -10.39 -1.98
N TYR A 63 15.25 -9.64 -1.49
CA TYR A 63 15.53 -8.43 -0.72
C TYR A 63 16.23 -8.69 0.61
N VAL A 64 15.97 -9.83 1.26
CA VAL A 64 16.71 -10.24 2.45
C VAL A 64 18.14 -10.63 2.06
N ASP A 65 18.30 -11.44 1.01
CA ASP A 65 19.61 -11.91 0.53
C ASP A 65 20.51 -10.75 0.08
N PHE A 66 19.94 -9.73 -0.56
CA PHE A 66 20.66 -8.54 -1.01
C PHE A 66 20.88 -7.52 0.11
N GLY A 67 20.39 -7.78 1.33
CA GLY A 67 20.52 -6.88 2.47
C GLY A 67 19.64 -5.62 2.39
N VAL A 68 18.68 -5.57 1.48
CA VAL A 68 17.69 -4.47 1.38
C VAL A 68 16.70 -4.53 2.55
N LEU A 69 16.40 -5.74 3.02
CA LEU A 69 15.56 -5.99 4.19
C LEU A 69 16.31 -6.84 5.22
N THR A 70 16.01 -6.61 6.50
CA THR A 70 16.41 -7.55 7.55
C THR A 70 15.55 -8.81 7.50
N GLU A 71 16.07 -9.94 7.95
CA GLU A 71 15.35 -11.22 8.03
C GLU A 71 14.02 -11.06 8.78
N GLU A 72 14.03 -10.41 9.95
CA GLU A 72 12.83 -10.16 10.76
C GLU A 72 11.76 -9.40 9.97
N LYS A 73 12.16 -8.39 9.19
CA LYS A 73 11.23 -7.59 8.39
C LYS A 73 10.69 -8.41 7.21
N GLY A 74 11.54 -9.22 6.57
CA GLY A 74 11.14 -10.17 5.54
C GLY A 74 10.08 -11.16 6.06
N GLU A 75 10.34 -11.82 7.19
CA GLU A 75 9.38 -12.74 7.82
C GLU A 75 8.05 -12.07 8.14
N LYS A 76 8.09 -10.86 8.69
CA LYS A 76 6.88 -10.11 9.03
C LYS A 76 6.07 -9.76 7.78
N MET A 77 6.73 -9.47 6.67
CA MET A 77 6.06 -9.24 5.39
C MET A 77 5.42 -10.51 4.85
N LEU A 78 6.12 -11.65 4.89
CA LEU A 78 5.59 -12.96 4.48
C LEU A 78 4.34 -13.34 5.29
N LYS A 79 4.42 -13.28 6.62
CA LYS A 79 3.28 -13.57 7.52
C LYS A 79 2.06 -12.68 7.24
N LYS A 80 2.28 -11.39 6.97
CA LYS A 80 1.19 -10.46 6.62
C LYS A 80 0.56 -10.82 5.27
N MET A 81 1.38 -11.18 4.29
CA MET A 81 0.93 -11.54 2.95
C MET A 81 0.10 -12.82 2.97
N GLU A 82 0.55 -13.87 3.67
CA GLU A 82 -0.20 -15.11 3.86
C GLU A 82 -1.55 -14.86 4.54
N LYS A 83 -1.56 -14.07 5.61
CA LYS A 83 -2.79 -13.67 6.31
C LYS A 83 -3.75 -12.93 5.39
N HIS A 84 -3.23 -12.06 4.51
CA HIS A 84 -4.06 -11.34 3.53
C HIS A 84 -4.65 -12.30 2.50
N HIS A 85 -3.85 -13.25 2.00
CA HIS A 85 -4.34 -14.27 1.06
C HIS A 85 -5.47 -15.10 1.64
N LEU A 86 -5.33 -15.58 2.89
CA LEU A 86 -6.38 -16.36 3.55
C LEU A 86 -7.69 -15.58 3.63
N LYS A 87 -7.63 -14.31 4.03
CA LYS A 87 -8.80 -13.42 4.07
C LYS A 87 -9.42 -13.18 2.69
N LEU A 88 -8.60 -13.06 1.66
CA LEU A 88 -9.09 -12.88 0.29
C LEU A 88 -9.85 -14.13 -0.17
N LYS A 89 -9.33 -15.32 0.14
CA LYS A 89 -9.97 -16.61 -0.13
C LYS A 89 -11.29 -16.77 0.63
N GLU A 90 -11.32 -16.44 1.93
CA GLU A 90 -12.54 -16.46 2.77
C GLU A 90 -13.64 -15.53 2.23
N ASN A 91 -13.27 -14.42 1.59
CA ASN A 91 -14.21 -13.46 1.01
C ASN A 91 -14.56 -13.77 -0.46
N GLY A 92 -14.21 -14.95 -0.97
CA GLY A 92 -14.50 -15.33 -2.36
C GLY A 92 -13.78 -14.46 -3.39
N TYR A 93 -12.58 -13.96 -3.06
CA TYR A 93 -11.74 -13.09 -3.89
C TYR A 93 -12.30 -11.68 -4.15
N VAL A 94 -13.29 -11.24 -3.35
CA VAL A 94 -13.79 -9.86 -3.37
C VAL A 94 -13.17 -9.03 -2.23
N PRO A 95 -12.40 -7.97 -2.53
CA PRO A 95 -11.80 -7.13 -1.49
C PRO A 95 -12.85 -6.33 -0.69
N LYS A 96 -12.79 -6.43 0.64
CA LYS A 96 -13.67 -5.67 1.56
C LYS A 96 -13.15 -4.25 1.80
N TRP A 97 -13.17 -3.41 0.77
CA TRP A 97 -12.74 -2.01 0.85
C TRP A 97 -13.77 -1.08 1.51
N GLU A 98 -15.01 -1.51 1.65
CA GLU A 98 -16.11 -0.74 2.24
C GLU A 98 -15.80 -0.16 3.63
N LYS A 99 -15.12 -0.93 4.50
CA LYS A 99 -14.70 -0.46 5.83
C LYS A 99 -13.76 0.74 5.74
N TYR A 100 -12.82 0.69 4.80
CA TYR A 100 -11.87 1.79 4.57
C TYR A 100 -12.58 3.04 4.03
N CYS A 101 -13.57 2.86 3.17
CA CYS A 101 -14.36 3.97 2.63
C CYS A 101 -15.23 4.64 3.70
N LYS A 102 -15.90 3.85 4.55
CA LYS A 102 -16.71 4.37 5.68
C LYS A 102 -15.90 5.19 6.69
N ASP A 103 -14.66 4.79 6.97
CA ASP A 103 -13.80 5.51 7.92
C ASP A 103 -13.29 6.84 7.33
N LYS A 104 -13.09 6.89 6.02
CA LYS A 104 -12.70 8.11 5.28
C LYS A 104 -13.83 9.14 5.24
N ASP A 105 -15.06 8.72 4.98
CA ASP A 105 -16.22 9.61 5.02
C ASP A 105 -16.39 10.24 6.41
N LYS A 106 -16.24 9.45 7.47
CA LYS A 106 -16.28 9.96 8.86
C LYS A 106 -15.13 10.92 9.19
N ALA A 107 -13.96 10.76 8.59
CA ALA A 107 -12.86 11.70 8.75
C ALA A 107 -13.17 13.02 8.02
N LYS A 108 -13.66 12.94 6.77
CA LYS A 108 -14.12 14.09 5.98
C LYS A 108 -15.15 14.91 6.75
N TYR A 109 -16.20 14.32 7.32
CA TYR A 109 -17.21 15.09 8.07
C TYR A 109 -16.73 15.64 9.43
N ARG A 110 -15.62 15.14 9.99
CA ARG A 110 -15.05 15.66 11.24
C ARG A 110 -14.20 16.91 11.04
N GLU A 111 -13.58 17.09 9.88
CA GLU A 111 -12.81 18.29 9.54
C GLU A 111 -13.70 19.53 9.30
N TRP A 112 -14.99 19.32 9.03
CA TRP A 112 -15.98 20.38 8.76
C TRP A 112 -16.77 20.83 10.01
N ARG A 113 -16.39 20.39 11.22
CA ARG A 113 -17.07 20.73 12.49
C ARG A 113 -16.09 21.37 13.47
#